data_AF-A0AA36JZA8-F1
#
_entry.id   AF-A0AA36JZA8-F1
#
_cell.length_a   1.000
_cell.length_b   1.000
_cell.length_c   1.000
_cell.angle_alpha   90.00
_cell.angle_beta   90.00
_cell.angle_gamma   90.00
#
_symmetry.space_group_name_H-M   'P 1'
#
loop_
_entity.id
_entity.type
_entity.pdbx_description
1 polymer ?
#
loop_
_entity_poly.entity_id
_entity_poly.type
_entity_poly.pdbx_seq_one_letter_code
_entity_poly.pdbx_strand_id
1 'polypeptide(L)'
;MKTTKQVLLVLFSAILMVGMTLAGMSSLKVDASTTVSWNFKNSSFKNLGTISSTTTVDGLTLVATDSLTMQVKAKNATVSGTDYTYALALSGRGDQNGRAVKVPVSGNDVIKVTLQSSSSTDARTLIVADSAGNQLTTMSAGTTASTQSYTYTGGGDAIWLYSQDSGIDIFKIQVDSNGTSSTSTTTTTSDTFATNTSDSTVVTSYSELLSAISQAENAGGGKIYVSGTSIACSGQIALSKANSNVQIIGVQNADGTYPELDFSSFMSSYIGKASSDSAVGIRITGSNYTLQNLIVEHAPDNGIQIKGTSAGNNKVSNCITRYNNDAGLQVTAGAYQNTIEYVCSYRNCDVYTRGGNADGFAPKLGAGSGNTFSYCYAWDNSDDGWDSYDKSGDVTPDISYTYCAVWNNGNPDVFTGKYDFDNGNSLDENLLLVQLIEAQDSSFATNYANGQFSLPTSSFIQTDAGTVSPSTWTGSSYDGNPNGFKLGSAYSTSSATRTLSYCLAFDESKKGFDNNNSSVTGNFNHCIAFDNGYNYYIQPLTITGWSAVYGFSGTSSDKLPSGYSVSTPSTSTQSSIRSTVESTKNAIIASCQANKIPGKVTFNIF
;
A
#
# COMPACT_ATOMS: atom_id res chain seq x y z
N MET A 1 74.30 -45.18 6.93
CA MET A 1 73.77 -46.29 7.76
C MET A 1 72.28 -46.07 7.97
N LYS A 2 71.45 -47.03 7.54
CA LYS A 2 70.11 -47.46 8.04
C LYS A 2 69.06 -46.38 8.40
N THR A 3 68.02 -46.21 7.56
CA THR A 3 66.60 -46.64 7.74
C THR A 3 65.88 -45.89 8.88
N THR A 4 64.67 -45.31 8.76
CA THR A 4 63.43 -45.85 8.16
C THR A 4 62.40 -44.71 8.02
N LYS A 5 61.51 -44.86 7.03
CA LYS A 5 60.25 -44.12 6.81
C LYS A 5 59.38 -44.05 8.08
N GLN A 6 58.67 -42.94 8.27
CA GLN A 6 57.20 -42.99 8.38
C GLN A 6 56.55 -41.63 8.07
N VAL A 7 55.52 -41.74 7.26
CA VAL A 7 54.65 -40.71 6.70
C VAL A 7 53.55 -40.40 7.72
N LEU A 8 53.33 -39.14 8.08
CA LEU A 8 52.01 -38.51 7.98
C LEU A 8 52.13 -36.97 8.10
N LEU A 9 51.85 -36.34 6.96
CA LEU A 9 51.60 -34.92 6.70
C LEU A 9 50.14 -34.65 7.20
N VAL A 10 49.70 -33.52 7.75
CA VAL A 10 49.67 -32.15 7.21
C VAL A 10 49.22 -31.18 8.33
N LEU A 11 50.08 -30.20 8.59
CA LEU A 11 49.87 -28.74 8.76
C LEU A 11 48.61 -28.21 9.48
N PHE A 12 48.85 -27.63 10.67
CA PHE A 12 48.30 -26.33 11.06
C PHE A 12 49.40 -25.28 10.84
N SER A 13 49.20 -24.35 9.90
CA SER A 13 50.13 -23.24 9.66
C SER A 13 49.68 -22.00 10.40
N ALA A 14 50.69 -21.35 10.97
CA ALA A 14 50.61 -20.18 11.81
C ALA A 14 50.19 -18.90 11.07
N ILE A 15 49.62 -18.03 11.90
CA ILE A 15 49.36 -16.61 11.75
C ILE A 15 50.54 -15.86 11.11
N LEU A 16 50.25 -15.03 10.12
CA LEU A 16 50.97 -13.78 9.91
C LEU A 16 49.98 -12.68 9.53
N MET A 17 49.92 -11.65 10.37
CA MET A 17 49.16 -10.43 10.16
C MET A 17 49.71 -9.66 8.95
N VAL A 18 48.82 -9.18 8.09
CA VAL A 18 48.99 -7.91 7.38
C VAL A 18 47.73 -7.10 7.63
N GLY A 19 47.89 -5.92 8.25
CA GLY A 19 46.82 -5.01 8.57
C GLY A 19 46.25 -4.35 7.33
N MET A 20 44.92 -4.42 7.20
CA MET A 20 44.11 -3.42 6.54
C MET A 20 42.94 -3.12 7.47
N THR A 21 42.90 -1.88 7.96
CA THR A 21 41.77 -1.31 8.68
C THR A 21 40.59 -1.21 7.71
N LEU A 22 39.62 -2.12 7.83
CA LEU A 22 38.25 -1.91 7.34
C LEU A 22 37.38 -1.52 8.53
N ALA A 23 37.12 -0.23 8.67
CA ALA A 23 35.97 0.26 9.39
C ALA A 23 34.74 0.09 8.48
N GLY A 24 33.66 -0.48 9.00
CA GLY A 24 32.34 -0.52 8.35
C GLY A 24 31.91 -1.89 7.80
N MET A 25 31.62 -2.85 8.69
CA MET A 25 30.64 -3.89 8.38
C MET A 25 29.71 -4.04 9.58
N SER A 26 28.55 -3.38 9.49
CA SER A 26 27.40 -3.61 10.34
C SER A 26 26.99 -5.09 10.19
N SER A 27 26.94 -5.82 11.30
CA SER A 27 26.47 -7.20 11.32
C SER A 27 25.00 -7.26 10.92
N LEU A 28 24.70 -7.83 9.74
CA LEU A 28 23.34 -8.24 9.34
C LEU A 28 22.84 -9.28 10.34
N LYS A 29 21.82 -8.92 11.14
CA LYS A 29 21.06 -9.87 11.93
C LYS A 29 19.96 -10.42 11.02
N VAL A 30 20.11 -11.68 10.58
CA VAL A 30 19.08 -12.40 9.82
C VAL A 30 18.08 -12.99 10.83
N ASP A 31 16.82 -12.57 10.79
CA ASP A 31 15.75 -13.24 11.53
C ASP A 31 15.38 -14.57 10.85
N ALA A 32 15.20 -15.63 11.64
CA ALA A 32 15.09 -16.99 11.16
C ALA A 32 13.72 -17.29 10.54
N SER A 33 13.69 -17.97 9.38
CA SER A 33 12.47 -18.53 8.79
C SER A 33 11.71 -19.40 9.78
N THR A 34 10.42 -19.12 10.01
CA THR A 34 9.59 -19.94 10.88
C THR A 34 8.80 -20.93 10.05
N THR A 35 9.18 -22.20 10.14
CA THR A 35 8.41 -23.29 9.56
C THR A 35 7.48 -23.87 10.60
N VAL A 36 6.18 -23.92 10.31
CA VAL A 36 5.22 -24.74 11.04
C VAL A 36 4.91 -25.96 10.20
N SER A 37 4.88 -27.15 10.82
CA SER A 37 4.50 -28.35 10.09
C SER A 37 3.76 -29.35 10.96
N TRP A 38 2.79 -30.01 10.33
CA TRP A 38 1.96 -31.04 10.92
C TRP A 38 2.21 -32.33 10.16
N ASN A 39 2.89 -33.27 10.82
CA ASN A 39 3.14 -34.60 10.29
C ASN A 39 2.20 -35.59 10.99
N PHE A 40 1.36 -36.30 10.22
CA PHE A 40 0.33 -37.18 10.78
C PHE A 40 0.90 -38.41 11.50
N LYS A 41 2.20 -38.71 11.36
CA LYS A 41 2.89 -39.74 12.17
C LYS A 41 3.21 -39.28 13.60
N ASN A 42 3.13 -37.98 13.89
CA ASN A 42 3.43 -37.45 15.22
C ASN A 42 2.37 -37.91 16.22
N SER A 43 2.75 -38.02 17.49
CA SER A 43 1.85 -38.48 18.57
C SER A 43 0.60 -37.62 18.74
N SER A 44 0.68 -36.32 18.45
CA SER A 44 -0.47 -35.41 18.49
C SER A 44 -1.54 -35.74 17.45
N PHE A 45 -1.18 -36.42 16.35
CA PHE A 45 -2.10 -36.75 15.26
C PHE A 45 -2.41 -38.24 15.13
N LYS A 46 -1.42 -39.13 15.25
CA LYS A 46 -1.57 -40.57 14.92
C LYS A 46 -2.62 -41.31 15.77
N ASN A 47 -2.93 -40.76 16.95
CA ASN A 47 -3.89 -41.33 17.89
C ASN A 47 -5.32 -40.80 17.70
N LEU A 48 -5.54 -39.85 16.77
CA LEU A 48 -6.87 -39.26 16.54
C LEU A 48 -7.87 -40.27 15.96
N GLY A 49 -7.40 -41.30 15.25
CA GLY A 49 -8.26 -42.33 14.67
C GLY A 49 -9.33 -41.74 13.76
N THR A 50 -10.59 -42.11 13.98
CA THR A 50 -11.73 -41.54 13.26
C THR A 50 -12.11 -40.18 13.84
N ILE A 51 -12.14 -39.16 12.99
CA ILE A 51 -12.52 -37.79 13.33
C ILE A 51 -13.95 -37.56 12.83
N SER A 52 -14.89 -37.39 13.76
CA SER A 52 -16.32 -37.19 13.49
C SER A 52 -16.84 -35.83 13.94
N SER A 53 -15.95 -34.92 14.32
CA SER A 53 -16.27 -33.54 14.69
C SER A 53 -15.06 -32.64 14.47
N THR A 54 -15.29 -31.37 14.18
CA THR A 54 -14.24 -30.36 14.06
C THR A 54 -13.30 -30.39 15.26
N THR A 55 -12.01 -30.56 15.02
CA THR A 55 -10.97 -30.65 16.05
C THR A 55 -9.76 -29.83 15.64
N THR A 56 -9.18 -29.06 16.56
CA THR A 56 -7.94 -28.31 16.32
C THR A 56 -6.80 -28.95 17.10
N VAL A 57 -5.68 -29.24 16.43
CA VAL A 57 -4.48 -29.82 17.04
C VAL A 57 -3.28 -29.03 16.58
N ASP A 58 -2.50 -28.51 17.53
CA ASP A 58 -1.29 -27.71 17.26
C ASP A 58 -1.54 -26.56 16.26
N GLY A 59 -2.73 -25.93 16.32
CA GLY A 59 -3.14 -24.83 15.43
C GLY A 59 -3.70 -25.26 14.07
N LEU A 60 -3.64 -26.54 13.70
CA LEU A 60 -4.28 -27.07 12.49
C LEU A 60 -5.71 -27.52 12.79
N THR A 61 -6.68 -27.01 12.03
CA THR A 61 -8.09 -27.34 12.24
C THR A 61 -8.56 -28.39 11.23
N LEU A 62 -9.01 -29.54 11.74
CA LEU A 62 -9.57 -30.66 10.99
C LEU A 62 -11.09 -30.57 11.07
N VAL A 63 -11.77 -30.25 9.98
CA VAL A 63 -13.23 -30.04 9.94
C VAL A 63 -13.93 -31.32 9.49
N ALA A 64 -14.72 -31.90 10.37
CA ALA A 64 -15.47 -33.14 10.13
C ALA A 64 -16.83 -33.09 10.85
N THR A 65 -17.74 -33.94 10.41
CA THR A 65 -19.02 -34.21 11.07
C THR A 65 -19.21 -35.72 11.24
N ASP A 66 -20.26 -36.12 11.95
CA ASP A 66 -20.65 -37.53 12.12
C ASP A 66 -20.99 -38.22 10.77
N SER A 67 -21.45 -37.44 9.80
CA SER A 67 -21.80 -37.87 8.44
C SER A 67 -20.67 -37.69 7.43
N LEU A 68 -19.74 -36.76 7.67
CA LEU A 68 -18.55 -36.48 6.86
C LEU A 68 -17.29 -36.65 7.71
N THR A 69 -17.01 -37.90 8.07
CA THR A 69 -15.84 -38.26 8.88
C THR A 69 -14.54 -38.24 8.08
N MET A 70 -13.43 -37.97 8.76
CA MET A 70 -12.06 -38.21 8.29
C MET A 70 -11.38 -39.27 9.16
N GLN A 71 -10.25 -39.82 8.72
CA GLN A 71 -9.50 -40.80 9.50
C GLN A 71 -8.00 -40.57 9.45
N VAL A 72 -7.34 -40.54 10.60
CA VAL A 72 -5.88 -40.71 10.68
C VAL A 72 -5.58 -42.20 10.82
N LYS A 73 -4.90 -42.78 9.83
CA LYS A 73 -4.64 -44.23 9.74
C LYS A 73 -3.18 -44.52 9.41
N ALA A 74 -2.73 -45.73 9.75
CA ALA A 74 -1.41 -46.21 9.35
C ALA A 74 -1.32 -46.29 7.81
N LYS A 75 -0.30 -45.67 7.24
CA LYS A 75 -0.01 -45.66 5.81
C LYS A 75 1.47 -45.35 5.62
N ASN A 76 2.18 -46.28 4.99
CA ASN A 76 3.61 -46.13 4.75
C ASN A 76 3.87 -45.47 3.40
N ALA A 77 4.74 -44.46 3.40
CA ALA A 77 5.28 -43.84 2.20
C ALA A 77 6.65 -43.23 2.50
N THR A 78 7.54 -43.23 1.52
CA THR A 78 8.84 -42.57 1.60
C THR A 78 8.90 -41.50 0.53
N VAL A 79 9.12 -40.24 0.92
CA VAL A 79 9.27 -39.10 0.00
C VAL A 79 10.57 -38.40 0.32
N SER A 80 11.45 -38.28 -0.67
CA SER A 80 12.77 -37.63 -0.54
C SER A 80 13.59 -38.13 0.67
N GLY A 81 13.58 -39.44 0.91
CA GLY A 81 14.30 -40.08 2.01
C GLY A 81 13.65 -39.95 3.40
N THR A 82 12.47 -39.32 3.50
CA THR A 82 11.69 -39.24 4.75
C THR A 82 10.58 -40.28 4.77
N ASP A 83 10.57 -41.12 5.79
CA ASP A 83 9.51 -42.10 6.01
C ASP A 83 8.31 -41.50 6.76
N TYR A 84 7.13 -41.74 6.21
CA TYR A 84 5.83 -41.46 6.81
C TYR A 84 5.14 -42.79 7.08
N THR A 85 4.52 -42.91 8.26
CA THR A 85 3.84 -44.15 8.70
C THR A 85 2.35 -43.95 8.98
N TYR A 86 1.85 -42.72 8.91
CA TYR A 86 0.44 -42.36 9.08
C TYR A 86 0.05 -41.23 8.14
N ALA A 87 -1.24 -41.19 7.77
CA ALA A 87 -1.85 -40.16 6.94
C ALA A 87 -3.28 -39.82 7.39
N LEU A 88 -3.73 -38.60 7.12
CA LEU A 88 -5.13 -38.18 7.17
C LEU A 88 -5.83 -38.53 5.84
N ALA A 89 -6.91 -39.30 5.91
CA ALA A 89 -7.72 -39.70 4.76
C ALA A 89 -8.97 -38.80 4.62
N LEU A 90 -9.05 -38.03 3.51
CA LEU A 90 -10.14 -37.09 3.23
C LEU A 90 -11.41 -37.71 2.63
N SER A 91 -11.35 -38.92 2.06
CA SER A 91 -12.49 -39.72 1.60
C SER A 91 -13.48 -39.09 0.59
N GLY A 92 -13.21 -37.90 0.05
CA GLY A 92 -14.07 -37.20 -0.91
C GLY A 92 -15.28 -36.51 -0.27
N ARG A 93 -16.08 -35.80 -1.06
CA ARG A 93 -17.22 -34.95 -0.68
C ARG A 93 -16.87 -33.83 0.30
N GLY A 94 -15.63 -33.36 0.27
CA GLY A 94 -15.15 -32.33 1.17
C GLY A 94 -15.49 -30.91 0.69
N ASP A 95 -15.76 -30.04 1.66
CA ASP A 95 -15.89 -28.60 1.54
C ASP A 95 -15.63 -27.94 2.91
N GLN A 96 -15.86 -26.64 3.05
CA GLN A 96 -15.62 -25.91 4.32
C GLN A 96 -16.47 -26.40 5.51
N ASN A 97 -17.49 -27.22 5.27
CA ASN A 97 -18.41 -27.74 6.29
C ASN A 97 -18.10 -29.19 6.69
N GLY A 98 -17.18 -29.88 6.01
CA GLY A 98 -16.79 -31.24 6.37
C GLY A 98 -15.73 -31.84 5.45
N ARG A 99 -14.90 -32.73 6.00
CA ARG A 99 -13.75 -33.37 5.30
C ARG A 99 -12.77 -32.37 4.68
N ALA A 100 -12.47 -31.33 5.44
CA ALA A 100 -11.50 -30.31 5.06
C ALA A 100 -10.49 -30.05 6.17
N VAL A 101 -9.34 -29.51 5.77
CA VAL A 101 -8.32 -29.01 6.69
C VAL A 101 -8.22 -27.51 6.51
N LYS A 102 -8.47 -26.75 7.59
CA LYS A 102 -8.23 -25.31 7.64
C LYS A 102 -6.80 -25.10 8.15
N VAL A 103 -5.92 -24.65 7.26
CA VAL A 103 -4.49 -24.44 7.51
C VAL A 103 -4.27 -22.96 7.81
N PRO A 104 -3.79 -22.58 9.00
CA PRO A 104 -3.51 -21.19 9.31
C PRO A 104 -2.38 -20.69 8.41
N VAL A 105 -2.57 -19.48 7.89
CA VAL A 105 -1.58 -18.76 7.09
C VAL A 105 -1.46 -17.35 7.65
N SER A 106 -0.24 -16.85 7.72
CA SER A 106 0.09 -15.52 8.25
C SER A 106 0.10 -14.43 7.18
N GLY A 107 0.01 -14.83 5.90
CA GLY A 107 0.06 -13.95 4.74
C GLY A 107 0.68 -14.71 3.58
N ASN A 108 1.79 -14.20 3.04
CA ASN A 108 2.52 -14.88 1.98
C ASN A 108 3.29 -16.09 2.52
N ASP A 109 2.68 -17.25 2.43
CA ASP A 109 3.22 -18.51 2.93
C ASP A 109 3.44 -19.51 1.79
N VAL A 110 4.48 -20.34 1.91
CA VAL A 110 4.64 -21.50 1.02
C VAL A 110 4.04 -22.72 1.70
N ILE A 111 2.97 -23.23 1.10
CA ILE A 111 2.19 -24.34 1.61
C ILE A 111 2.62 -25.60 0.88
N LYS A 112 3.24 -26.51 1.61
CA LYS A 112 3.72 -27.79 1.11
C LYS A 112 2.86 -28.91 1.66
N VAL A 113 2.24 -29.68 0.78
CA VAL A 113 1.42 -30.83 1.14
C VAL A 113 2.09 -32.08 0.60
N THR A 114 2.39 -33.03 1.48
CA THR A 114 2.86 -34.37 1.09
C THR A 114 1.66 -35.30 1.08
N LEU A 115 1.29 -35.80 -0.09
CA LEU A 115 0.04 -36.50 -0.33
C LEU A 115 0.16 -37.63 -1.37
N GLN A 116 -0.80 -38.53 -1.35
CA GLN A 116 -0.96 -39.62 -2.32
C GLN A 116 -2.44 -39.89 -2.59
N SER A 117 -2.76 -40.30 -3.81
CA SER A 117 -4.07 -40.86 -4.15
C SER A 117 -4.36 -42.11 -3.33
N SER A 118 -5.60 -42.27 -2.87
CA SER A 118 -6.05 -43.54 -2.31
C SER A 118 -6.31 -44.61 -3.40
N SER A 119 -6.25 -44.24 -4.70
CA SER A 119 -6.29 -45.19 -5.82
C SER A 119 -4.88 -45.71 -6.11
N SER A 120 -4.78 -47.00 -6.46
CA SER A 120 -3.54 -47.60 -6.95
C SER A 120 -3.28 -47.31 -8.43
N THR A 121 -4.27 -46.83 -9.17
CA THR A 121 -4.20 -46.64 -10.64
C THR A 121 -4.35 -45.18 -11.07
N ASP A 122 -5.06 -44.36 -10.30
CA ASP A 122 -5.46 -43.01 -10.75
C ASP A 122 -4.90 -41.91 -9.85
N ALA A 123 -4.45 -40.82 -10.47
CA ALA A 123 -4.18 -39.58 -9.76
C ALA A 123 -5.51 -38.91 -9.34
N ARG A 124 -5.46 -38.11 -8.27
CA ARG A 124 -6.63 -37.43 -7.71
C ARG A 124 -6.31 -35.97 -7.40
N THR A 125 -7.34 -35.13 -7.35
CA THR A 125 -7.20 -33.68 -7.18
C THR A 125 -7.49 -33.26 -5.75
N LEU A 126 -6.54 -32.60 -5.11
CA LEU A 126 -6.76 -31.85 -3.87
C LEU A 126 -7.04 -30.39 -4.23
N ILE A 127 -8.10 -29.83 -3.67
CA ILE A 127 -8.46 -28.42 -3.84
C ILE A 127 -7.80 -27.59 -2.75
N VAL A 128 -7.26 -26.45 -3.14
CA VAL A 128 -6.79 -25.38 -2.25
C VAL A 128 -7.73 -24.20 -2.42
N ALA A 129 -8.37 -23.73 -1.36
CA ALA A 129 -9.32 -22.63 -1.40
C ALA A 129 -9.00 -21.54 -0.37
N ASP A 130 -9.42 -20.30 -0.64
CA ASP A 130 -9.30 -19.17 0.28
C ASP A 130 -10.24 -19.31 1.48
N SER A 131 -10.14 -18.42 2.46
CA SER A 131 -10.96 -18.49 3.68
C SER A 131 -12.46 -18.39 3.43
N ALA A 132 -12.89 -17.82 2.30
CA ALA A 132 -14.28 -17.74 1.86
C ALA A 132 -14.75 -18.97 1.06
N GLY A 133 -13.86 -19.92 0.77
CA GLY A 133 -14.16 -21.18 0.09
C GLY A 133 -13.99 -21.13 -1.42
N ASN A 134 -13.46 -20.04 -1.97
CA ASN A 134 -13.19 -19.93 -3.39
C ASN A 134 -11.93 -20.72 -3.73
N GLN A 135 -12.02 -21.59 -4.73
CA GLN A 135 -10.86 -22.35 -5.19
C GLN A 135 -9.76 -21.43 -5.71
N LEU A 136 -8.59 -21.51 -5.09
CA LEU A 136 -7.37 -20.80 -5.49
C LEU A 136 -6.57 -21.60 -6.50
N THR A 137 -6.39 -22.89 -6.23
CA THR A 137 -5.64 -23.81 -7.10
C THR A 137 -6.00 -25.27 -6.81
N THR A 138 -5.34 -26.19 -7.50
CA THR A 138 -5.39 -27.61 -7.21
C THR A 138 -4.00 -28.21 -7.09
N MET A 139 -3.86 -29.27 -6.30
CA MET A 139 -2.65 -30.08 -6.20
C MET A 139 -2.94 -31.50 -6.67
N SER A 140 -2.05 -32.07 -7.49
CA SER A 140 -2.18 -33.44 -7.97
C SER A 140 -1.64 -34.44 -6.94
N ALA A 141 -2.47 -35.41 -6.56
CA ALA A 141 -2.09 -36.54 -5.73
C ALA A 141 -1.90 -37.77 -6.65
N GLY A 142 -0.66 -38.12 -6.96
CA GLY A 142 -0.35 -39.30 -7.78
C GLY A 142 -0.57 -40.63 -7.04
N THR A 143 -0.44 -41.75 -7.76
CA THR A 143 -0.48 -43.10 -7.18
C THR A 143 0.74 -43.42 -6.30
N THR A 144 1.78 -42.60 -6.38
CA THR A 144 2.95 -42.60 -5.47
C THR A 144 2.98 -41.28 -4.70
N ALA A 145 3.34 -41.33 -3.41
CA ALA A 145 3.38 -40.15 -2.57
C ALA A 145 4.42 -39.14 -3.08
N SER A 146 4.05 -37.86 -3.09
CA SER A 146 4.93 -36.76 -3.45
C SER A 146 4.58 -35.51 -2.64
N THR A 147 5.48 -34.53 -2.63
CA THR A 147 5.20 -33.22 -2.05
C THR A 147 4.82 -32.25 -3.16
N GLN A 148 3.63 -31.68 -3.06
CA GLN A 148 3.16 -30.57 -3.88
C GLN A 148 3.33 -29.27 -3.11
N SER A 149 3.52 -28.16 -3.81
CA SER A 149 3.75 -26.84 -3.23
C SER A 149 2.85 -25.82 -3.88
N TYR A 150 2.30 -24.93 -3.07
CA TYR A 150 1.55 -23.77 -3.52
C TYR A 150 2.03 -22.55 -2.73
N THR A 151 2.40 -21.49 -3.45
CA THR A 151 2.68 -20.20 -2.85
C THR A 151 1.35 -19.49 -2.67
N TYR A 152 0.88 -19.39 -1.43
CA TYR A 152 -0.30 -18.62 -1.11
C TYR A 152 0.07 -17.14 -1.01
N THR A 153 -0.64 -16.31 -1.76
CA THR A 153 -0.48 -14.85 -1.74
C THR A 153 -1.83 -14.25 -1.37
N GLY A 154 -1.95 -13.76 -0.15
CA GLY A 154 -3.20 -13.29 0.43
C GLY A 154 -3.01 -12.73 1.84
N GLY A 155 -4.10 -12.36 2.50
CA GLY A 155 -4.06 -11.89 3.90
C GLY A 155 -3.78 -13.02 4.89
N GLY A 156 -3.38 -12.67 6.11
CA GLY A 156 -3.28 -13.64 7.21
C GLY A 156 -4.65 -14.08 7.71
N ASP A 157 -5.02 -15.34 7.45
CA ASP A 157 -6.22 -16.02 7.96
C ASP A 157 -5.98 -17.53 7.88
N ALA A 158 -6.57 -18.20 6.89
CA ALA A 158 -6.37 -19.61 6.63
C ALA A 158 -6.74 -19.96 5.19
N ILE A 159 -6.19 -21.07 4.71
CA ILE A 159 -6.67 -21.72 3.50
C ILE A 159 -7.37 -23.03 3.84
N TRP A 160 -8.16 -23.55 2.89
CA TRP A 160 -8.83 -24.82 3.00
C TRP A 160 -8.21 -25.84 2.05
N LEU A 161 -7.97 -27.05 2.56
CA LEU A 161 -7.58 -28.22 1.78
C LEU A 161 -8.67 -29.27 1.87
N TYR A 162 -9.24 -29.67 0.73
CA TYR A 162 -10.26 -30.73 0.66
C TYR A 162 -10.31 -31.41 -0.70
N SER A 163 -11.03 -32.54 -0.80
CA SER A 163 -11.26 -33.23 -2.07
C SER A 163 -12.75 -33.49 -2.28
N GLN A 164 -13.27 -33.13 -3.46
CA GLN A 164 -14.71 -33.24 -3.76
C GLN A 164 -15.14 -34.65 -4.17
N ASP A 165 -14.36 -35.35 -5.00
CA ASP A 165 -14.82 -36.61 -5.60
C ASP A 165 -13.92 -37.81 -5.32
N SER A 166 -12.96 -37.65 -4.40
CA SER A 166 -11.78 -38.50 -4.40
C SER A 166 -11.16 -38.70 -3.02
N GLY A 167 -10.73 -39.94 -2.73
CA GLY A 167 -9.96 -40.25 -1.53
C GLY A 167 -8.49 -39.85 -1.68
N ILE A 168 -8.00 -39.00 -0.79
CA ILE A 168 -6.60 -38.57 -0.74
C ILE A 168 -6.07 -38.84 0.67
N ASP A 169 -4.87 -39.41 0.75
CA ASP A 169 -4.11 -39.60 1.98
C ASP A 169 -3.07 -38.47 2.09
N ILE A 170 -3.19 -37.59 3.09
CA ILE A 170 -2.23 -36.51 3.39
C ILE A 170 -1.30 -36.94 4.52
N PHE A 171 0.01 -36.95 4.27
CA PHE A 171 1.03 -37.36 5.24
C PHE A 171 1.59 -36.20 6.06
N LYS A 172 1.75 -35.03 5.42
CA LYS A 172 2.32 -33.84 6.05
C LYS A 172 1.77 -32.58 5.40
N ILE A 173 1.47 -31.58 6.21
CA ILE A 173 1.25 -30.20 5.79
C ILE A 173 2.37 -29.36 6.41
N GLN A 174 2.98 -28.49 5.63
CA GLN A 174 4.01 -27.58 6.08
C GLN A 174 3.71 -26.19 5.53
N VAL A 175 3.79 -25.21 6.42
CA VAL A 175 3.70 -23.80 6.12
C VAL A 175 5.07 -23.23 6.42
N ASP A 176 5.78 -22.85 5.36
CA ASP A 176 7.02 -22.10 5.49
C ASP A 176 6.67 -20.62 5.46
N SER A 177 6.66 -20.03 6.65
CA SER A 177 6.59 -18.60 6.82
C SER A 177 8.01 -18.08 6.83
N ASN A 178 8.39 -17.32 5.81
CA ASN A 178 9.66 -16.63 5.85
C ASN A 178 9.61 -15.69 7.07
N GLY A 179 10.64 -15.78 7.90
CA GLY A 179 10.68 -15.18 9.21
C GLY A 179 10.68 -13.68 9.10
N THR A 180 9.51 -13.09 9.27
CA THR A 180 9.31 -11.71 9.68
C THR A 180 8.35 -11.77 10.86
N SER A 181 8.89 -11.89 12.08
CA SER A 181 8.15 -11.42 13.25
C SER A 181 8.20 -9.90 13.21
N SER A 182 7.26 -9.34 12.45
CA SER A 182 6.76 -7.96 12.43
C SER A 182 7.73 -6.87 12.92
N THR A 183 8.89 -6.76 12.29
CA THR A 183 9.48 -5.44 12.00
C THR A 183 9.53 -5.39 10.50
N SER A 184 8.73 -4.50 9.94
CA SER A 184 8.54 -4.37 8.51
C SER A 184 9.88 -4.12 7.82
N THR A 185 10.43 -5.16 7.20
CA THR A 185 11.40 -4.99 6.12
C THR A 185 10.77 -5.66 4.91
N THR A 186 10.05 -4.81 4.19
CA THR A 186 9.52 -4.94 2.85
C THR A 186 10.63 -5.39 1.88
N THR A 187 10.97 -6.68 1.84
CA THR A 187 11.49 -7.23 0.58
C THR A 187 10.30 -7.43 -0.35
N THR A 188 9.99 -6.31 -1.00
CA THR A 188 9.51 -6.21 -2.37
C THR A 188 9.95 -7.39 -3.23
N THR A 189 9.17 -8.46 -3.23
CA THR A 189 8.84 -9.14 -4.48
C THR A 189 7.60 -8.41 -4.95
N SER A 190 7.74 -7.29 -5.65
CA SER A 190 7.82 -7.35 -7.10
C SER A 190 7.05 -8.57 -7.57
N ASP A 191 5.75 -8.34 -7.73
CA ASP A 191 5.02 -9.05 -8.74
C ASP A 191 5.80 -8.79 -10.03
N THR A 192 6.80 -9.63 -10.31
CA THR A 192 7.25 -9.81 -11.67
C THR A 192 6.09 -10.50 -12.36
N PHE A 193 5.02 -9.74 -12.62
CA PHE A 193 4.46 -9.68 -13.94
C PHE A 193 5.65 -9.45 -14.84
N ALA A 194 6.27 -10.55 -15.30
CA ALA A 194 6.82 -10.56 -16.62
C ALA A 194 5.65 -10.13 -17.51
N THR A 195 5.57 -8.82 -17.71
CA THR A 195 4.54 -8.20 -18.51
C THR A 195 4.87 -8.72 -19.89
N ASN A 196 4.09 -9.67 -20.37
CA ASN A 196 4.34 -10.25 -21.68
C ASN A 196 4.00 -9.18 -22.71
N THR A 197 5.00 -8.35 -23.06
CA THR A 197 4.87 -7.23 -24.00
C THR A 197 4.91 -7.71 -25.45
N SER A 198 4.84 -9.02 -25.70
CA SER A 198 4.98 -9.63 -27.02
C SER A 198 3.91 -9.19 -28.04
N ASP A 199 2.87 -8.49 -27.59
CA ASP A 199 1.74 -8.03 -28.40
C ASP A 199 1.33 -6.56 -28.06
N SER A 200 2.26 -5.69 -27.64
CA SER A 200 1.90 -4.36 -27.12
C SER A 200 2.93 -3.25 -27.37
N THR A 201 2.47 -2.00 -27.38
CA THR A 201 3.30 -0.81 -27.56
C THR A 201 4.05 -0.49 -26.26
N VAL A 202 5.38 -0.59 -26.30
CA VAL A 202 6.28 -0.17 -25.22
C VAL A 202 6.85 1.21 -25.56
N VAL A 203 6.86 2.11 -24.59
CA VAL A 203 7.35 3.49 -24.74
C VAL A 203 8.39 3.80 -23.67
N THR A 204 9.38 4.61 -24.05
CA THR A 204 10.50 5.00 -23.17
C THR A 204 10.75 6.51 -23.17
N SER A 205 9.92 7.27 -23.91
CA SER A 205 10.01 8.72 -24.00
C SER A 205 8.63 9.37 -24.03
N TYR A 206 8.58 10.66 -23.69
CA TYR A 206 7.34 11.43 -23.66
C TYR A 206 6.66 11.50 -25.04
N SER A 207 7.42 11.70 -26.12
CA SER A 207 6.89 11.74 -27.49
C SER A 207 6.30 10.40 -27.92
N GLU A 208 6.94 9.28 -27.54
CA GLU A 208 6.43 7.93 -27.83
C GLU A 208 5.14 7.68 -27.04
N LEU A 209 5.10 8.06 -25.75
CA LEU A 209 3.92 7.92 -24.91
C LEU A 209 2.72 8.67 -25.51
N LEU A 210 2.88 9.95 -25.87
CA LEU A 210 1.80 10.72 -26.50
C LEU A 210 1.35 10.12 -27.83
N SER A 211 2.29 9.62 -28.64
CA SER A 211 1.99 8.98 -29.92
C SER A 211 1.23 7.67 -29.71
N ALA A 212 1.63 6.85 -28.74
CA ALA A 212 0.98 5.60 -28.39
C ALA A 212 -0.43 5.82 -27.83
N ILE A 213 -0.62 6.83 -26.97
CA ILE A 213 -1.94 7.25 -26.47
C ILE A 213 -2.84 7.60 -27.65
N SER A 214 -2.37 8.47 -28.54
CA SER A 214 -3.16 8.90 -29.71
C SER A 214 -3.53 7.71 -30.61
N GLN A 215 -2.62 6.76 -30.81
CA GLN A 215 -2.90 5.55 -31.60
C GLN A 215 -3.93 4.64 -30.94
N ALA A 216 -3.78 4.37 -29.63
CA ALA A 216 -4.69 3.52 -28.88
C ALA A 216 -6.11 4.14 -28.79
N GLU A 217 -6.18 5.46 -28.58
CA GLU A 217 -7.44 6.22 -28.62
C GLU A 217 -8.15 6.10 -29.98
N ASN A 218 -7.41 6.24 -31.09
CA ASN A 218 -7.97 6.10 -32.44
C ASN A 218 -8.37 4.66 -32.78
N ALA A 219 -7.74 3.67 -32.14
CA ALA A 219 -8.10 2.26 -32.28
C ALA A 219 -9.30 1.86 -31.39
N GLY A 220 -9.78 2.75 -30.51
CA GLY A 220 -10.87 2.47 -29.56
C GLY A 220 -10.45 1.64 -28.34
N GLY A 221 -9.14 1.57 -28.05
CA GLY A 221 -8.58 0.83 -26.93
C GLY A 221 -7.14 0.40 -27.17
N GLY A 222 -6.44 0.07 -26.09
CA GLY A 222 -5.09 -0.46 -26.18
C GLY A 222 -4.35 -0.46 -24.85
N LYS A 223 -3.26 -1.22 -24.80
CA LYS A 223 -2.33 -1.24 -23.66
C LYS A 223 -1.02 -0.60 -24.09
N ILE A 224 -0.56 0.35 -23.29
CA ILE A 224 0.68 1.09 -23.48
C ILE A 224 1.54 0.80 -22.25
N TYR A 225 2.73 0.27 -22.50
CA TYR A 225 3.68 -0.06 -21.46
C TYR A 225 4.75 1.01 -21.35
N VAL A 226 4.79 1.70 -20.22
CA VAL A 226 5.83 2.67 -19.90
C VAL A 226 7.01 1.92 -19.31
N SER A 227 8.19 2.01 -19.92
CA SER A 227 9.39 1.30 -19.49
C SER A 227 10.53 2.28 -19.23
N GLY A 228 11.48 1.86 -18.39
CA GLY A 228 12.60 2.69 -17.93
C GLY A 228 12.39 3.20 -16.52
N THR A 229 13.40 3.93 -16.02
CA THR A 229 13.35 4.52 -14.67
C THR A 229 12.53 5.79 -14.64
N SER A 230 12.73 6.70 -15.61
CA SER A 230 12.03 7.98 -15.66
C SER A 230 11.83 8.45 -17.10
N ILE A 231 10.68 9.05 -17.37
CA ILE A 231 10.35 9.78 -18.59
C ILE A 231 10.21 11.27 -18.24
N ALA A 232 11.11 12.08 -18.79
CA ALA A 232 10.99 13.53 -18.70
C ALA A 232 9.80 14.04 -19.53
N CYS A 233 8.79 14.57 -18.86
CA CYS A 233 7.58 15.14 -19.44
C CYS A 233 7.72 16.66 -19.54
N SER A 234 7.64 17.18 -20.76
CA SER A 234 7.76 18.63 -21.02
C SER A 234 6.41 19.36 -21.09
N GLY A 235 5.31 18.68 -20.76
CA GLY A 235 3.96 19.23 -20.83
C GLY A 235 2.92 18.23 -20.34
N GLN A 236 1.66 18.65 -20.33
CA GLN A 236 0.53 17.83 -19.91
C GLN A 236 0.36 16.58 -20.78
N ILE A 237 0.04 15.45 -20.14
CA ILE A 237 -0.50 14.25 -20.79
C ILE A 237 -2.03 14.36 -20.78
N ALA A 238 -2.64 14.57 -21.94
CA ALA A 238 -4.09 14.74 -22.06
C ALA A 238 -4.78 13.46 -22.52
N LEU A 239 -5.72 12.96 -21.72
CA LEU A 239 -6.54 11.76 -21.94
C LEU A 239 -8.01 12.18 -22.08
N SER A 240 -8.48 12.33 -23.32
CA SER A 240 -9.70 13.11 -23.61
C SER A 240 -10.84 12.38 -24.31
N LYS A 241 -10.64 11.13 -24.75
CA LYS A 241 -11.65 10.36 -25.49
C LYS A 241 -12.63 9.68 -24.56
N ALA A 242 -13.91 9.75 -24.91
CA ALA A 242 -14.93 8.95 -24.26
C ALA A 242 -14.81 7.47 -24.67
N ASN A 243 -15.00 6.57 -23.71
CA ASN A 243 -14.94 5.11 -23.90
C ASN A 243 -13.62 4.64 -24.52
N SER A 244 -12.52 5.22 -24.03
CA SER A 244 -11.21 5.02 -24.63
C SER A 244 -10.71 3.59 -24.48
N ASN A 245 -11.01 2.90 -23.38
CA ASN A 245 -10.46 1.56 -23.04
C ASN A 245 -8.92 1.51 -23.16
N VAL A 246 -8.25 2.62 -22.86
CA VAL A 246 -6.79 2.76 -22.94
C VAL A 246 -6.18 2.53 -21.57
N GLN A 247 -5.17 1.69 -21.50
CA GLN A 247 -4.45 1.37 -20.28
C GLN A 247 -2.99 1.83 -20.45
N ILE A 248 -2.53 2.66 -19.52
CA ILE A 248 -1.14 3.12 -19.44
C ILE A 248 -0.54 2.47 -18.19
N ILE A 249 0.38 1.55 -18.40
CA ILE A 249 0.87 0.65 -17.36
C ILE A 249 2.39 0.77 -17.28
N GLY A 250 2.92 1.16 -16.12
CA GLY A 250 4.36 1.10 -15.88
C GLY A 250 4.85 -0.34 -15.74
N VAL A 251 5.97 -0.63 -16.40
CA VAL A 251 6.68 -1.90 -16.32
C VAL A 251 7.60 -1.82 -15.11
N GLN A 252 7.40 -2.72 -14.14
CA GLN A 252 8.27 -2.79 -12.97
C GLN A 252 9.70 -3.15 -13.40
N ASN A 253 10.66 -2.37 -12.94
CA ASN A 253 12.08 -2.64 -13.15
C ASN A 253 12.53 -3.87 -12.35
N ALA A 254 13.65 -4.46 -12.74
CA ALA A 254 14.17 -5.69 -12.10
C ALA A 254 14.51 -5.50 -10.61
N ASP A 255 14.78 -4.28 -10.17
CA ASP A 255 15.03 -3.91 -8.77
C ASP A 255 13.75 -3.64 -7.96
N GLY A 256 12.59 -3.72 -8.62
CA GLY A 256 11.26 -3.51 -8.05
C GLY A 256 10.74 -2.08 -8.14
N THR A 257 11.51 -1.15 -8.69
CA THR A 257 11.07 0.24 -8.91
C THR A 257 10.06 0.35 -10.04
N TYR A 258 9.29 1.42 -10.05
CA TYR A 258 8.34 1.74 -11.12
C TYR A 258 8.74 2.99 -11.90
N PRO A 259 8.34 3.11 -13.17
CA PRO A 259 8.67 4.27 -14.00
C PRO A 259 8.08 5.57 -13.45
N GLU A 260 8.90 6.60 -13.46
CA GLU A 260 8.56 7.98 -13.13
C GLU A 260 8.11 8.72 -14.39
N LEU A 261 7.00 9.45 -14.29
CA LEU A 261 6.63 10.52 -15.21
C LEU A 261 7.01 11.83 -14.52
N ASP A 262 8.20 12.31 -14.85
CA ASP A 262 8.84 13.47 -14.21
C ASP A 262 8.52 14.74 -15.00
N PHE A 263 7.71 15.62 -14.43
CA PHE A 263 7.29 16.87 -15.04
C PHE A 263 8.18 18.07 -14.65
N SER A 264 9.36 17.87 -14.08
CA SER A 264 10.27 18.94 -13.64
C SER A 264 10.53 20.00 -14.72
N SER A 265 10.73 19.55 -15.96
CA SER A 265 10.91 20.48 -17.10
C SER A 265 9.66 21.34 -17.36
N PHE A 266 8.46 20.77 -17.17
CA PHE A 266 7.20 21.50 -17.28
C PHE A 266 7.01 22.46 -16.10
N MET A 267 7.23 21.99 -14.85
CA MET A 267 7.10 22.80 -13.64
C MET A 267 8.04 24.00 -13.63
N SER A 268 9.24 23.89 -14.19
CA SER A 268 10.20 25.00 -14.30
C SER A 268 9.60 26.26 -14.93
N SER A 269 8.62 26.10 -15.83
CA SER A 269 7.95 27.20 -16.51
C SER A 269 6.94 27.94 -15.63
N TYR A 270 6.64 27.44 -14.43
CA TYR A 270 5.62 27.96 -13.49
C TYR A 270 6.17 28.31 -12.11
N ILE A 271 7.48 28.14 -11.87
CA ILE A 271 8.11 28.55 -10.60
C ILE A 271 7.88 30.05 -10.37
N GLY A 272 7.34 30.38 -9.19
CA GLY A 272 7.13 31.75 -8.73
C GLY A 272 5.98 32.51 -9.37
N LYS A 273 5.02 31.82 -9.98
CA LYS A 273 3.78 32.40 -10.53
C LYS A 273 2.64 31.39 -10.50
N ALA A 274 1.42 31.88 -10.72
CA ALA A 274 0.24 31.04 -10.79
C ALA A 274 0.34 29.98 -11.92
N SER A 275 -0.14 28.77 -11.63
CA SER A 275 -0.41 27.74 -12.62
C SER A 275 -1.62 28.12 -13.50
N SER A 276 -1.90 27.29 -14.51
CA SER A 276 -3.05 27.42 -15.40
C SER A 276 -3.80 26.10 -15.50
N ASP A 277 -5.04 26.07 -15.99
CA ASP A 277 -5.82 24.82 -16.12
C ASP A 277 -5.13 23.74 -16.99
N SER A 278 -4.25 24.16 -17.92
CA SER A 278 -3.42 23.27 -18.74
C SER A 278 -2.11 22.81 -18.08
N ALA A 279 -1.81 23.26 -16.86
CA ALA A 279 -0.54 23.02 -16.16
C ALA A 279 -0.53 21.74 -15.29
N VAL A 280 -1.56 20.90 -15.42
CA VAL A 280 -1.66 19.58 -14.77
C VAL A 280 -0.73 18.57 -15.45
N GLY A 281 -0.14 17.65 -14.68
CA GLY A 281 0.69 16.56 -15.19
C GLY A 281 -0.10 15.61 -16.10
N ILE A 282 -1.04 14.85 -15.54
CA ILE A 282 -1.97 13.99 -16.29
C ILE A 282 -3.40 14.49 -16.16
N ARG A 283 -4.00 14.84 -17.29
CA ARG A 283 -5.37 15.33 -17.40
C ARG A 283 -6.28 14.26 -17.96
N ILE A 284 -7.30 13.83 -17.22
CA ILE A 284 -8.34 12.92 -17.72
C ILE A 284 -9.66 13.66 -17.86
N THR A 285 -10.10 13.90 -19.09
CA THR A 285 -11.43 14.46 -19.42
C THR A 285 -12.34 13.45 -20.13
N GLY A 286 -11.78 12.34 -20.62
CA GLY A 286 -12.49 11.21 -21.20
C GLY A 286 -12.77 10.08 -20.21
N SER A 287 -13.29 8.95 -20.70
CA SER A 287 -13.75 7.82 -19.87
C SER A 287 -13.10 6.49 -20.22
N ASN A 288 -13.08 5.57 -19.25
CA ASN A 288 -12.51 4.23 -19.37
C ASN A 288 -10.99 4.23 -19.64
N TYR A 289 -10.25 5.15 -19.03
CA TYR A 289 -8.79 5.07 -18.94
C TYR A 289 -8.36 4.28 -17.70
N THR A 290 -7.24 3.58 -17.81
CA THR A 290 -6.53 2.99 -16.66
C THR A 290 -5.12 3.55 -16.59
N LEU A 291 -4.76 4.14 -15.45
CA LEU A 291 -3.38 4.43 -15.08
C LEU A 291 -2.96 3.43 -14.02
N GLN A 292 -1.85 2.73 -14.26
CA GLN A 292 -1.38 1.71 -13.34
C GLN A 292 0.14 1.67 -13.26
N ASN A 293 0.69 1.41 -12.07
CA ASN A 293 2.12 1.15 -11.85
C ASN A 293 3.02 2.35 -12.22
N LEU A 294 2.59 3.58 -11.94
CA LEU A 294 3.31 4.80 -12.32
C LEU A 294 3.60 5.68 -11.11
N ILE A 295 4.73 6.39 -11.16
CA ILE A 295 5.03 7.51 -10.27
C ILE A 295 4.81 8.79 -11.09
N VAL A 296 4.06 9.75 -10.54
CA VAL A 296 3.75 11.04 -11.18
C VAL A 296 4.23 12.15 -10.28
N GLU A 297 5.17 12.94 -10.77
CA GLU A 297 5.85 13.94 -9.94
C GLU A 297 6.21 15.23 -10.65
N HIS A 298 6.41 16.27 -9.85
CA HIS A 298 6.84 17.58 -10.30
C HIS A 298 5.93 18.21 -11.36
N ALA A 299 4.62 17.94 -11.32
CA ALA A 299 3.68 18.67 -12.14
C ALA A 299 3.57 20.14 -11.67
N PRO A 300 3.43 21.12 -12.59
CA PRO A 300 3.27 22.53 -12.19
C PRO A 300 1.96 22.85 -11.45
N ASP A 301 1.01 21.94 -11.50
CA ASP A 301 -0.29 21.94 -10.85
C ASP A 301 -0.55 20.51 -10.34
N ASN A 302 -1.77 19.97 -10.39
CA ASN A 302 -2.03 18.62 -9.92
C ASN A 302 -1.18 17.58 -10.65
N GLY A 303 -0.78 16.53 -9.93
CA GLY A 303 -0.15 15.36 -10.54
C GLY A 303 -1.11 14.68 -11.51
N ILE A 304 -2.29 14.29 -11.02
CA ILE A 304 -3.38 13.70 -11.81
C ILE A 304 -4.68 14.48 -11.55
N GLN A 305 -5.35 14.99 -12.59
CA GLN A 305 -6.67 15.60 -12.47
C GLN A 305 -7.70 14.93 -13.39
N ILE A 306 -8.70 14.28 -12.80
CA ILE A 306 -9.88 13.72 -13.49
C ILE A 306 -11.00 14.76 -13.44
N LYS A 307 -11.35 15.34 -14.59
CA LYS A 307 -12.20 16.53 -14.68
C LYS A 307 -13.25 16.40 -15.77
N GLY A 308 -14.49 16.74 -15.45
CA GLY A 308 -15.56 16.92 -16.43
C GLY A 308 -16.60 15.80 -16.40
N THR A 309 -17.81 16.11 -16.86
CA THR A 309 -18.96 15.18 -16.91
C THR A 309 -18.80 14.05 -17.94
N SER A 310 -17.75 14.07 -18.75
CA SER A 310 -17.37 12.95 -19.62
C SER A 310 -16.30 12.05 -18.99
N ALA A 311 -15.75 12.44 -17.84
CA ALA A 311 -14.67 11.74 -17.16
C ALA A 311 -15.20 10.63 -16.23
N GLY A 312 -15.79 9.62 -16.85
CA GLY A 312 -16.43 8.48 -16.19
C GLY A 312 -15.59 7.21 -16.16
N ASN A 313 -15.77 6.35 -15.16
CA ASN A 313 -15.27 4.95 -15.17
C ASN A 313 -13.74 4.85 -15.38
N ASN A 314 -12.96 5.82 -14.92
CA ASN A 314 -11.50 5.73 -15.00
C ASN A 314 -10.94 5.02 -13.77
N LYS A 315 -9.78 4.40 -13.92
CA LYS A 315 -9.07 3.70 -12.85
C LYS A 315 -7.67 4.27 -12.69
N VAL A 316 -7.30 4.61 -11.46
CA VAL A 316 -5.92 4.90 -11.06
C VAL A 316 -5.54 3.91 -9.99
N SER A 317 -4.60 3.01 -10.29
CA SER A 317 -4.28 1.90 -9.39
C SER A 317 -2.80 1.65 -9.22
N ASN A 318 -2.33 1.44 -8.00
CA ASN A 318 -0.92 1.18 -7.72
C ASN A 318 -0.03 2.30 -8.30
N CYS A 319 -0.23 3.52 -7.82
CA CYS A 319 0.49 4.72 -8.28
C CYS A 319 1.06 5.52 -7.10
N ILE A 320 2.06 6.37 -7.38
CA ILE A 320 2.54 7.40 -6.46
C ILE A 320 2.31 8.78 -7.10
N THR A 321 1.81 9.75 -6.34
CA THR A 321 1.74 11.16 -6.73
C THR A 321 2.49 12.02 -5.71
N ARG A 322 3.62 12.62 -6.10
CA ARG A 322 4.47 13.37 -5.16
C ARG A 322 5.12 14.59 -5.77
N TYR A 323 5.55 15.53 -4.93
CA TYR A 323 6.29 16.74 -5.35
C TYR A 323 5.57 17.59 -6.41
N ASN A 324 4.26 17.42 -6.56
CA ASN A 324 3.46 18.23 -7.48
C ASN A 324 3.15 19.57 -6.81
N ASN A 325 3.00 20.62 -7.63
CA ASN A 325 2.81 21.98 -7.16
C ASN A 325 1.31 22.36 -6.97
N ASP A 326 0.47 21.33 -6.79
CA ASP A 326 -0.93 21.34 -6.34
C ASP A 326 -1.24 19.89 -5.88
N ALA A 327 -2.50 19.52 -5.64
CA ALA A 327 -2.87 18.23 -5.08
C ALA A 327 -2.35 17.06 -5.93
N GLY A 328 -1.94 15.97 -5.27
CA GLY A 328 -1.40 14.80 -5.98
C GLY A 328 -2.41 14.18 -6.94
N LEU A 329 -3.66 13.98 -6.49
CA LEU A 329 -4.76 13.49 -7.33
C LEU A 329 -6.08 14.20 -7.03
N GLN A 330 -6.67 14.84 -8.03
CA GLN A 330 -7.96 15.52 -7.93
C GLN A 330 -9.03 14.88 -8.83
N VAL A 331 -10.26 14.75 -8.29
CA VAL A 331 -11.47 14.37 -9.04
C VAL A 331 -12.47 15.52 -8.92
N THR A 332 -12.95 16.06 -10.05
CA THR A 332 -13.71 17.33 -10.02
C THR A 332 -14.66 17.53 -11.20
N ALA A 333 -15.49 18.56 -11.14
CA ALA A 333 -16.34 19.07 -12.23
C ALA A 333 -17.19 17.99 -12.95
N GLY A 334 -17.79 17.08 -12.19
CA GLY A 334 -18.72 16.06 -12.67
C GLY A 334 -18.07 14.73 -13.03
N ALA A 335 -16.77 14.56 -12.83
CA ALA A 335 -16.08 13.28 -13.03
C ALA A 335 -16.67 12.20 -12.10
N TYR A 336 -17.07 11.04 -12.63
CA TYR A 336 -17.95 10.09 -11.95
C TYR A 336 -17.47 8.64 -12.08
N GLN A 337 -17.86 7.78 -11.14
CA GLN A 337 -17.53 6.35 -11.13
C GLN A 337 -16.03 6.05 -11.31
N ASN A 338 -15.14 6.90 -10.79
CA ASN A 338 -13.71 6.64 -10.86
C ASN A 338 -13.25 5.78 -9.67
N THR A 339 -12.33 4.87 -9.93
CA THR A 339 -11.74 3.97 -8.91
C THR A 339 -10.29 4.34 -8.67
N ILE A 340 -9.98 4.76 -7.45
CA ILE A 340 -8.63 5.06 -7.00
C ILE A 340 -8.24 4.01 -5.96
N GLU A 341 -7.20 3.23 -6.24
CA GLU A 341 -6.78 2.13 -5.35
C GLU A 341 -5.27 1.97 -5.24
N TYR A 342 -4.76 1.63 -4.04
CA TYR A 342 -3.32 1.41 -3.82
C TYR A 342 -2.45 2.63 -4.19
N VAL A 343 -2.98 3.85 -3.97
CA VAL A 343 -2.30 5.09 -4.33
C VAL A 343 -1.68 5.75 -3.11
N CYS A 344 -0.41 6.13 -3.21
CA CYS A 344 0.28 6.95 -2.21
C CYS A 344 0.40 8.38 -2.74
N SER A 345 -0.05 9.37 -1.97
CA SER A 345 0.05 10.78 -2.35
C SER A 345 0.76 11.59 -1.27
N TYR A 346 1.96 12.09 -1.55
CA TYR A 346 2.77 12.71 -0.51
C TYR A 346 3.68 13.83 -0.98
N ARG A 347 4.04 14.75 -0.08
CA ARG A 347 4.97 15.86 -0.36
C ARG A 347 4.57 16.70 -1.57
N ASN A 348 3.26 16.80 -1.86
CA ASN A 348 2.74 17.77 -2.81
C ASN A 348 2.62 19.13 -2.11
N CYS A 349 3.03 20.20 -2.79
CA CYS A 349 3.05 21.54 -2.23
C CYS A 349 2.95 22.62 -3.29
N ASP A 350 1.89 23.41 -3.20
CA ASP A 350 1.68 24.61 -4.00
C ASP A 350 2.44 25.80 -3.39
N VAL A 351 3.74 25.92 -3.71
CA VAL A 351 4.63 26.92 -3.10
C VAL A 351 4.14 28.35 -3.35
N TYR A 352 3.65 28.62 -4.56
CA TYR A 352 3.19 29.96 -4.97
C TYR A 352 1.95 30.41 -4.20
N THR A 353 1.02 29.50 -3.91
CA THR A 353 -0.19 29.73 -3.12
C THR A 353 -0.03 29.32 -1.66
N ARG A 354 1.23 29.24 -1.20
CA ARG A 354 1.63 29.17 0.20
C ARG A 354 1.12 27.93 0.93
N GLY A 355 1.00 26.83 0.17
CA GLY A 355 0.67 25.50 0.67
C GLY A 355 -0.82 25.27 0.92
N GLY A 356 -1.70 26.22 0.60
CA GLY A 356 -3.12 26.15 0.93
C GLY A 356 -4.01 25.38 -0.05
N ASN A 357 -3.45 24.64 -1.02
CA ASN A 357 -4.23 23.90 -2.02
C ASN A 357 -3.76 22.46 -2.28
N ALA A 358 -2.48 22.15 -2.04
CA ALA A 358 -1.93 20.85 -2.40
C ALA A 358 -2.30 19.77 -1.37
N ASP A 359 -3.42 19.13 -1.64
CA ASP A 359 -3.88 17.95 -0.90
C ASP A 359 -3.17 16.67 -1.35
N GLY A 360 -3.26 15.62 -0.54
CA GLY A 360 -3.00 14.27 -1.04
C GLY A 360 -4.01 13.88 -2.12
N PHE A 361 -5.29 13.94 -1.78
CA PHE A 361 -6.41 13.59 -2.65
C PHE A 361 -7.55 14.61 -2.56
N ALA A 362 -8.07 15.04 -3.70
CA ALA A 362 -9.05 16.11 -3.76
C ALA A 362 -10.32 15.72 -4.55
N PRO A 363 -11.24 14.89 -4.02
CA PRO A 363 -12.56 14.69 -4.62
C PRO A 363 -13.50 15.87 -4.33
N LYS A 364 -13.31 16.99 -5.04
CA LYS A 364 -13.84 18.32 -4.69
C LYS A 364 -14.36 19.14 -5.85
N LEU A 365 -14.99 20.28 -5.53
CA LEU A 365 -15.49 21.26 -6.51
C LEU A 365 -16.43 20.63 -7.54
N GLY A 366 -17.46 19.98 -7.02
CA GLY A 366 -18.51 19.33 -7.81
C GLY A 366 -18.05 18.05 -8.50
N ALA A 367 -17.27 17.18 -7.84
CA ALA A 367 -17.00 15.85 -8.36
C ALA A 367 -18.31 15.07 -8.58
N GLY A 368 -18.37 14.19 -9.57
CA GLY A 368 -19.56 13.39 -9.86
C GLY A 368 -19.80 12.26 -8.85
N SER A 369 -20.85 11.47 -9.06
CA SER A 369 -21.21 10.36 -8.16
C SER A 369 -20.35 9.11 -8.37
N GLY A 370 -20.24 8.27 -7.33
CA GLY A 370 -19.66 6.93 -7.43
C GLY A 370 -18.14 6.87 -7.43
N ASN A 371 -17.45 7.95 -7.07
CA ASN A 371 -16.00 7.94 -6.92
C ASN A 371 -15.58 7.20 -5.64
N THR A 372 -14.55 6.36 -5.74
CA THR A 372 -14.12 5.47 -4.66
C THR A 372 -12.61 5.54 -4.43
N PHE A 373 -12.21 5.47 -3.16
CA PHE A 373 -10.83 5.41 -2.72
C PHE A 373 -10.65 4.17 -1.85
N SER A 374 -9.68 3.31 -2.17
CA SER A 374 -9.37 2.14 -1.36
C SER A 374 -7.88 1.90 -1.20
N TYR A 375 -7.42 1.56 0.01
CA TYR A 375 -5.98 1.36 0.27
C TYR A 375 -5.12 2.53 -0.22
N CYS A 376 -5.59 3.75 0.03
CA CYS A 376 -4.89 4.97 -0.37
C CYS A 376 -4.29 5.63 0.88
N TYR A 377 -3.13 6.26 0.71
CA TYR A 377 -2.37 6.83 1.82
C TYR A 377 -1.91 8.23 1.46
N ALA A 378 -2.16 9.21 2.33
CA ALA A 378 -1.73 10.58 2.13
C ALA A 378 -0.94 11.13 3.32
N TRP A 379 0.24 11.68 3.05
CA TRP A 379 1.06 12.27 4.10
C TRP A 379 1.95 13.39 3.61
N ASP A 380 2.38 14.25 4.53
CA ASP A 380 3.34 15.32 4.24
C ASP A 380 2.89 16.23 3.08
N ASN A 381 1.60 16.31 2.75
CA ASN A 381 1.08 17.26 1.75
C ASN A 381 0.90 18.63 2.41
N SER A 382 0.94 19.72 1.65
CA SER A 382 0.96 21.06 2.25
C SER A 382 -0.39 21.55 2.75
N ASP A 383 -1.52 20.96 2.34
CA ASP A 383 -2.84 21.31 2.88
C ASP A 383 -3.46 20.13 3.66
N ASP A 384 -4.34 19.33 3.05
CA ASP A 384 -4.94 18.16 3.69
C ASP A 384 -4.42 16.82 3.16
N GLY A 385 -4.73 15.74 3.88
CA GLY A 385 -4.68 14.40 3.31
C GLY A 385 -5.75 14.18 2.24
N TRP A 386 -7.01 14.49 2.58
CA TRP A 386 -8.17 14.45 1.69
C TRP A 386 -8.99 15.72 1.80
N ASP A 387 -9.36 16.31 0.68
CA ASP A 387 -10.24 17.48 0.60
C ASP A 387 -11.47 17.23 -0.29
N SER A 388 -12.67 17.33 0.30
CA SER A 388 -13.96 17.29 -0.42
C SER A 388 -14.66 18.65 -0.52
N TYR A 389 -13.91 19.75 -0.46
CA TYR A 389 -14.44 21.12 -0.46
C TYR A 389 -15.28 21.46 -1.71
N ASP A 390 -16.52 21.90 -1.50
CA ASP A 390 -17.34 22.50 -2.56
C ASP A 390 -17.41 24.02 -2.37
N LYS A 391 -17.54 24.79 -3.45
CA LYS A 391 -17.97 26.20 -3.38
C LYS A 391 -19.46 26.31 -3.69
N SER A 392 -20.02 27.51 -3.51
CA SER A 392 -21.43 27.79 -3.83
C SER A 392 -21.79 27.34 -5.25
N GLY A 393 -22.85 26.52 -5.37
CA GLY A 393 -23.35 25.98 -6.64
C GLY A 393 -22.79 24.62 -7.03
N ASP A 394 -21.69 24.18 -6.41
CA ASP A 394 -21.14 22.85 -6.62
C ASP A 394 -21.88 21.81 -5.78
N VAL A 395 -21.93 20.58 -6.28
CA VAL A 395 -22.45 19.43 -5.54
C VAL A 395 -21.53 18.25 -5.78
N THR A 396 -20.79 17.84 -4.76
CA THR A 396 -20.08 16.56 -4.74
C THR A 396 -20.91 15.49 -4.04
N PRO A 397 -21.50 14.51 -4.77
CA PRO A 397 -22.31 13.42 -4.21
C PRO A 397 -21.50 12.45 -3.35
N ASP A 398 -22.06 11.26 -3.10
CA ASP A 398 -21.46 10.26 -2.22
C ASP A 398 -20.02 9.88 -2.60
N ILE A 399 -19.16 9.80 -1.58
CA ILE A 399 -17.78 9.31 -1.68
C ILE A 399 -17.58 8.19 -0.66
N SER A 400 -16.87 7.14 -1.08
CA SER A 400 -16.50 6.01 -0.24
C SER A 400 -14.98 5.90 -0.09
N TYR A 401 -14.55 5.72 1.16
CA TYR A 401 -13.16 5.54 1.59
C TYR A 401 -13.05 4.21 2.33
N THR A 402 -12.15 3.32 1.87
CA THR A 402 -11.98 2.00 2.49
C THR A 402 -10.50 1.69 2.70
N TYR A 403 -10.07 1.38 3.92
CA TYR A 403 -8.65 1.11 4.24
C TYR A 403 -7.70 2.28 3.90
N CYS A 404 -8.18 3.52 3.95
CA CYS A 404 -7.35 4.70 3.70
C CYS A 404 -6.70 5.22 5.00
N ALA A 405 -5.50 5.80 4.90
CA ALA A 405 -4.84 6.44 6.04
C ALA A 405 -4.22 7.80 5.71
N VAL A 406 -4.20 8.67 6.71
CA VAL A 406 -3.64 10.03 6.64
C VAL A 406 -2.74 10.32 7.83
N TRP A 407 -1.62 10.99 7.58
CA TRP A 407 -0.75 11.51 8.66
C TRP A 407 0.10 12.71 8.25
N ASN A 408 0.40 13.60 9.22
CA ASN A 408 1.32 14.72 9.09
C ASN A 408 1.07 15.63 7.85
N ASN A 409 -0.18 15.83 7.45
CA ASN A 409 -0.50 16.77 6.38
C ASN A 409 -0.54 18.20 6.95
N GLY A 410 -0.36 19.18 6.07
CA GLY A 410 -0.28 20.61 6.36
C GLY A 410 0.85 21.02 7.30
N ASN A 411 1.97 20.29 7.26
CA ASN A 411 3.18 20.61 8.00
C ASN A 411 4.18 21.38 7.10
N PRO A 412 4.38 22.70 7.31
CA PRO A 412 5.27 23.50 6.46
C PRO A 412 6.75 23.14 6.64
N ASP A 413 7.13 22.54 7.78
CA ASP A 413 8.52 22.16 8.06
C ASP A 413 9.01 21.02 7.15
N VAL A 414 8.10 20.23 6.57
CA VAL A 414 8.42 19.24 5.52
C VAL A 414 9.11 19.93 4.35
N PHE A 415 8.52 21.00 3.82
CA PHE A 415 8.93 21.60 2.56
C PHE A 415 10.23 22.41 2.65
N THR A 416 10.71 22.67 3.85
CA THR A 416 12.04 23.29 4.08
C THR A 416 13.12 22.27 4.44
N GLY A 417 12.77 20.98 4.54
CA GLY A 417 13.64 19.92 5.02
C GLY A 417 13.80 19.88 6.54
N LYS A 418 13.19 20.80 7.30
CA LYS A 418 13.27 20.86 8.76
C LYS A 418 12.68 19.61 9.41
N TYR A 419 11.53 19.15 8.94
CA TYR A 419 10.89 17.94 9.47
C TYR A 419 11.81 16.73 9.33
N ASP A 420 12.42 16.55 8.16
CA ASP A 420 13.40 15.49 7.93
C ASP A 420 14.61 15.63 8.84
N PHE A 421 15.10 16.86 9.04
CA PHE A 421 16.29 17.14 9.85
C PHE A 421 16.06 16.75 11.31
N ASP A 422 14.92 17.17 11.86
CA ASP A 422 14.54 16.90 13.24
C ASP A 422 14.32 15.39 13.50
N ASN A 423 14.01 14.63 12.45
CA ASN A 423 13.87 13.17 12.49
C ASN A 423 15.16 12.42 12.09
N GLY A 424 16.26 13.13 11.80
CA GLY A 424 17.54 12.53 11.42
C GLY A 424 17.57 11.91 10.02
N ASN A 425 16.64 12.31 9.14
CA ASN A 425 16.59 11.90 7.74
C ASN A 425 17.53 12.76 6.88
N SER A 426 17.89 12.26 5.70
CA SER A 426 18.59 13.05 4.68
C SER A 426 17.69 14.15 4.13
N LEU A 427 18.31 15.24 3.65
CA LEU A 427 17.59 16.30 2.93
C LEU A 427 16.93 15.73 1.67
N ASP A 428 15.65 16.01 1.47
CA ASP A 428 14.94 15.68 0.25
C ASP A 428 15.02 16.84 -0.75
N GLU A 429 16.01 16.76 -1.63
CA GLU A 429 16.30 17.77 -2.68
C GLU A 429 15.24 17.76 -3.81
N ASN A 430 14.23 16.87 -3.78
CA ASN A 430 13.13 16.87 -4.75
C ASN A 430 12.02 17.87 -4.41
N LEU A 431 12.01 18.38 -3.18
CA LEU A 431 11.04 19.38 -2.73
C LEU A 431 11.35 20.73 -3.40
N LEU A 432 10.37 21.29 -4.12
CA LEU A 432 10.54 22.57 -4.83
C LEU A 432 11.07 23.68 -3.90
N LEU A 433 10.56 23.77 -2.66
CA LEU A 433 11.00 24.80 -1.73
C LEU A 433 12.44 24.57 -1.23
N VAL A 434 12.90 23.32 -1.09
CA VAL A 434 14.32 23.00 -0.83
C VAL A 434 15.19 23.42 -2.02
N GLN A 435 14.78 23.11 -3.25
CA GLN A 435 15.51 23.53 -4.46
C GLN A 435 15.65 25.06 -4.54
N LEU A 436 14.61 25.81 -4.19
CA LEU A 436 14.66 27.27 -4.11
C LEU A 436 15.62 27.75 -3.01
N ILE A 437 15.64 27.08 -1.85
CA ILE A 437 16.58 27.38 -0.75
C ILE A 437 18.02 27.14 -1.20
N GLU A 438 18.32 26.02 -1.85
CA GLU A 438 19.67 25.69 -2.33
C GLU A 438 20.14 26.63 -3.44
N ALA A 439 19.22 27.05 -4.32
CA ALA A 439 19.51 28.07 -5.32
C ALA A 439 19.87 29.43 -4.69
N GLN A 440 19.31 29.73 -3.51
CA GLN A 440 19.62 30.94 -2.75
C GLN A 440 20.88 30.79 -1.87
N ASP A 441 21.10 29.61 -1.28
CA ASP A 441 22.22 29.28 -0.41
C ASP A 441 22.79 27.91 -0.76
N SER A 442 23.80 27.91 -1.63
CA SER A 442 24.51 26.70 -2.05
C SER A 442 25.20 25.92 -0.91
N SER A 443 25.33 26.51 0.29
CA SER A 443 25.90 25.81 1.44
C SER A 443 24.85 25.01 2.23
N PHE A 444 23.56 25.21 1.95
CA PHE A 444 22.45 24.63 2.71
C PHE A 444 22.54 23.10 2.85
N ALA A 445 22.63 22.36 1.73
CA ALA A 445 22.72 20.90 1.75
C ALA A 445 23.98 20.38 2.47
N THR A 446 25.13 21.05 2.28
CA THR A 446 26.37 20.68 2.97
C THR A 446 26.26 20.91 4.49
N ASN A 447 25.67 22.02 4.91
CA ASN A 447 25.44 22.29 6.33
C ASN A 447 24.47 21.28 6.93
N TYR A 448 23.39 20.98 6.22
CA TYR A 448 22.40 19.97 6.59
C TYR A 448 23.06 18.62 6.85
N ALA A 449 23.88 18.14 5.91
CA ALA A 449 24.62 16.88 6.03
C ALA A 449 25.61 16.87 7.22
N ASN A 450 26.08 18.04 7.66
CA ASN A 450 26.92 18.22 8.86
C ASN A 450 26.10 18.37 10.15
N GLY A 451 24.79 18.11 10.13
CA GLY A 451 23.92 18.24 11.29
C GLY A 451 23.66 19.69 11.69
N GLN A 452 23.72 20.63 10.74
CA GLN A 452 23.42 22.05 10.95
C GLN A 452 22.23 22.47 10.09
N PHE A 453 21.16 22.95 10.71
CA PHE A 453 19.99 23.47 10.01
C PHE A 453 19.83 24.97 10.23
N SER A 454 19.82 25.73 9.15
CA SER A 454 19.50 27.15 9.17
C SER A 454 18.88 27.58 7.85
N LEU A 455 17.73 28.25 7.91
CA LEU A 455 17.08 28.80 6.73
C LEU A 455 17.69 30.14 6.34
N PRO A 456 17.82 30.45 5.03
CA PRO A 456 18.17 31.79 4.57
C PRO A 456 17.16 32.83 5.09
N THR A 457 17.65 34.01 5.45
CA THR A 457 16.80 35.08 5.99
C THR A 457 16.25 36.04 4.93
N SER A 458 16.82 36.01 3.72
CA SER A 458 16.38 36.86 2.60
C SER A 458 15.01 36.41 2.08
N SER A 459 14.25 37.35 1.53
CA SER A 459 13.02 37.05 0.78
C SER A 459 13.36 36.75 -0.67
N PHE A 460 13.05 35.54 -1.13
CA PHE A 460 13.28 35.11 -2.52
C PHE A 460 12.18 34.18 -3.06
N ILE A 461 11.30 33.68 -2.19
CA ILE A 461 10.18 32.81 -2.59
C ILE A 461 9.07 33.71 -3.13
N GLN A 462 8.76 33.58 -4.41
CA GLN A 462 7.66 34.30 -5.03
C GLN A 462 6.33 33.60 -4.73
N THR A 463 5.36 34.36 -4.22
CA THR A 463 4.02 33.87 -3.87
C THR A 463 2.94 34.81 -4.42
N ASP A 464 1.68 34.37 -4.37
CA ASP A 464 0.50 35.17 -4.66
C ASP A 464 0.31 36.37 -3.71
N ALA A 465 1.00 36.38 -2.56
CA ALA A 465 1.04 37.47 -1.58
C ALA A 465 2.34 38.28 -1.62
N GLY A 466 3.20 38.09 -2.64
CA GLY A 466 4.48 38.78 -2.81
C GLY A 466 5.69 37.90 -2.50
N THR A 467 6.89 38.51 -2.49
CA THR A 467 8.14 37.78 -2.24
C THR A 467 8.42 37.66 -0.74
N VAL A 468 8.55 36.43 -0.24
CA VAL A 468 8.73 36.14 1.20
C VAL A 468 10.00 35.32 1.48
N SER A 469 10.45 35.34 2.73
CA SER A 469 11.54 34.46 3.20
C SER A 469 10.99 33.08 3.55
N PRO A 470 11.84 32.04 3.63
CA PRO A 470 11.44 30.71 4.07
C PRO A 470 10.74 30.71 5.42
N SER A 471 11.24 31.47 6.40
CA SER A 471 10.63 31.57 7.73
C SER A 471 9.24 32.23 7.71
N THR A 472 9.02 33.17 6.79
CA THR A 472 7.70 33.79 6.61
C THR A 472 6.77 32.81 5.89
N TRP A 473 7.28 32.08 4.90
CA TRP A 473 6.53 31.05 4.17
C TRP A 473 6.04 29.93 5.10
N THR A 474 6.88 29.41 6.00
CA THR A 474 6.47 28.38 6.97
C THR A 474 5.70 28.92 8.17
N GLY A 475 5.72 30.24 8.37
CA GLY A 475 5.09 30.91 9.50
C GLY A 475 3.84 31.68 9.10
N SER A 476 3.90 33.01 9.20
CA SER A 476 2.73 33.89 9.08
C SER A 476 2.06 33.90 7.72
N SER A 477 2.73 33.43 6.66
CA SER A 477 2.19 33.40 5.31
C SER A 477 1.74 32.01 4.86
N TYR A 478 1.96 30.97 5.68
CA TYR A 478 1.51 29.62 5.37
C TYR A 478 -0.02 29.54 5.42
N ASP A 479 -0.63 29.08 4.33
CA ASP A 479 -2.08 28.99 4.18
C ASP A 479 -2.61 27.56 4.34
N GLY A 480 -1.73 26.57 4.52
CA GLY A 480 -2.10 25.17 4.76
C GLY A 480 -3.02 24.99 5.97
N ASN A 481 -4.00 24.12 5.82
CA ASN A 481 -5.00 23.79 6.80
C ASN A 481 -4.97 22.30 7.14
N PRO A 482 -4.04 21.84 8.00
CA PRO A 482 -3.65 20.44 8.22
C PRO A 482 -4.76 19.51 8.76
N ASN A 483 -5.73 19.12 7.92
CA ASN A 483 -6.71 18.09 8.25
C ASN A 483 -6.37 16.78 7.54
N GLY A 484 -6.70 15.67 8.20
CA GLY A 484 -6.60 14.35 7.59
C GLY A 484 -7.67 14.16 6.53
N PHE A 485 -8.91 13.87 6.95
CA PHE A 485 -10.07 13.78 6.07
C PHE A 485 -10.95 15.02 6.22
N LYS A 486 -10.85 15.99 5.30
CA LYS A 486 -11.74 17.15 5.17
C LYS A 486 -12.96 16.75 4.34
N LEU A 487 -14.08 16.52 5.02
CA LEU A 487 -15.26 15.83 4.47
C LEU A 487 -16.22 16.70 3.66
N GLY A 488 -15.93 18.00 3.51
CA GLY A 488 -16.75 18.91 2.73
C GLY A 488 -16.42 20.38 2.97
N SER A 489 -17.41 21.23 2.74
CA SER A 489 -17.41 22.65 3.09
C SER A 489 -18.80 23.08 3.58
N ALA A 490 -18.96 24.36 3.94
CA ALA A 490 -20.27 24.95 4.23
C ALA A 490 -21.32 24.80 3.10
N TYR A 491 -20.90 24.47 1.88
CA TYR A 491 -21.78 24.24 0.73
C TYR A 491 -22.09 22.76 0.50
N SER A 492 -21.37 21.85 1.14
CA SER A 492 -21.64 20.41 1.07
C SER A 492 -22.81 20.06 2.01
N THR A 493 -23.90 19.59 1.42
CA THR A 493 -25.19 19.38 2.13
C THR A 493 -25.45 17.92 2.50
N SER A 494 -26.44 17.69 3.36
CA SER A 494 -26.86 16.36 3.81
C SER A 494 -27.39 15.44 2.70
N SER A 495 -27.55 15.94 1.47
CA SER A 495 -27.89 15.11 0.31
C SER A 495 -26.75 14.19 -0.13
N ALA A 496 -25.53 14.44 0.33
CA ALA A 496 -24.35 13.61 0.04
C ALA A 496 -23.89 12.89 1.31
N THR A 497 -23.35 11.69 1.13
CA THR A 497 -22.80 10.84 2.20
C THR A 497 -21.29 10.68 2.05
N ARG A 498 -20.57 10.69 3.15
CA ARG A 498 -19.16 10.27 3.25
C ARG A 498 -19.14 8.95 4.01
N THR A 499 -18.75 7.88 3.33
CA THR A 499 -18.66 6.54 3.93
C THR A 499 -17.20 6.18 4.15
N LEU A 500 -16.83 5.97 5.40
CA LEU A 500 -15.46 5.64 5.82
C LEU A 500 -15.47 4.27 6.50
N SER A 501 -14.67 3.35 5.98
CA SER A 501 -14.57 1.98 6.47
C SER A 501 -13.10 1.58 6.64
N TYR A 502 -12.69 1.17 7.85
CA TYR A 502 -11.30 0.82 8.14
C TYR A 502 -10.31 1.98 7.90
N CYS A 503 -10.76 3.22 8.09
CA CYS A 503 -9.95 4.42 7.88
C CYS A 503 -9.18 4.82 9.14
N LEU A 504 -7.98 5.37 8.95
CA LEU A 504 -7.06 5.74 10.01
C LEU A 504 -6.56 7.18 9.84
N ALA A 505 -6.58 7.99 10.90
CA ALA A 505 -6.02 9.35 10.90
C ALA A 505 -5.15 9.59 12.14
N PHE A 506 -3.90 9.98 11.97
CA PHE A 506 -2.99 10.19 13.10
C PHE A 506 -1.94 11.26 12.82
N ASP A 507 -1.38 11.86 13.86
CA ASP A 507 -0.37 12.92 13.77
C ASP A 507 -0.80 14.13 12.91
N GLU A 508 -2.11 14.36 12.72
CA GLU A 508 -2.61 15.56 12.06
C GLU A 508 -2.64 16.73 13.05
N SER A 509 -1.93 17.81 12.75
CA SER A 509 -1.76 18.92 13.70
C SER A 509 -3.08 19.67 14.00
N LYS A 510 -4.09 19.61 13.10
CA LYS A 510 -5.45 20.10 13.38
C LYS A 510 -6.44 18.97 13.62
N LYS A 511 -6.94 18.28 12.59
CA LYS A 511 -8.10 17.38 12.74
C LYS A 511 -7.92 16.10 11.95
N GLY A 512 -8.08 14.95 12.58
CA GLY A 512 -8.05 13.65 11.90
C GLY A 512 -9.24 13.50 10.94
N PHE A 513 -10.46 13.56 11.47
CA PHE A 513 -11.69 13.64 10.68
C PHE A 513 -12.36 15.01 10.89
N ASP A 514 -12.46 15.81 9.82
CA ASP A 514 -13.03 17.16 9.85
C ASP A 514 -14.30 17.25 8.99
N ASN A 515 -15.38 17.81 9.54
CA ASN A 515 -16.53 18.17 8.71
C ASN A 515 -16.28 19.43 7.88
N ASN A 516 -15.40 20.33 8.32
CA ASN A 516 -15.11 21.62 7.70
C ASN A 516 -16.37 22.46 7.43
N ASN A 517 -17.21 22.62 8.44
CA ASN A 517 -18.50 23.33 8.38
C ASN A 517 -19.55 22.69 7.45
N SER A 518 -19.28 21.50 6.92
CA SER A 518 -20.27 20.80 6.10
C SER A 518 -21.41 20.22 6.92
N SER A 519 -22.51 19.96 6.20
CA SER A 519 -23.70 19.28 6.71
C SER A 519 -23.93 17.94 6.03
N VAL A 520 -22.90 17.38 5.37
CA VAL A 520 -22.99 16.05 4.74
C VAL A 520 -23.41 14.98 5.74
N THR A 521 -23.89 13.86 5.21
CA THR A 521 -24.14 12.68 6.01
C THR A 521 -22.83 11.90 6.21
N GLY A 522 -22.58 11.38 7.40
CA GLY A 522 -21.40 10.57 7.74
C GLY A 522 -21.76 9.12 8.08
N ASN A 523 -21.01 8.18 7.55
CA ASN A 523 -21.05 6.77 7.94
C ASN A 523 -19.63 6.31 8.28
N PHE A 524 -19.40 5.99 9.56
CA PHE A 524 -18.11 5.61 10.09
C PHE A 524 -18.16 4.17 10.61
N ASN A 525 -17.36 3.30 10.00
CA ASN A 525 -17.20 1.91 10.39
C ASN A 525 -15.72 1.57 10.56
N HIS A 526 -15.33 1.02 11.72
CA HIS A 526 -13.92 0.68 11.99
C HIS A 526 -13.00 1.87 11.69
N CYS A 527 -13.31 3.05 12.23
CA CYS A 527 -12.47 4.24 12.03
C CYS A 527 -11.66 4.49 13.31
N ILE A 528 -10.37 4.78 13.17
CA ILE A 528 -9.48 5.08 14.30
C ILE A 528 -8.82 6.44 14.08
N ALA A 529 -8.81 7.28 15.10
CA ALA A 529 -8.00 8.50 15.09
C ALA A 529 -7.24 8.72 16.41
N PHE A 530 -5.96 9.04 16.34
CA PHE A 530 -5.14 9.29 17.53
C PHE A 530 -4.03 10.30 17.32
N ASP A 531 -3.53 10.91 18.40
CA ASP A 531 -2.43 11.88 18.40
C ASP A 531 -2.64 13.07 17.43
N ASN A 532 -3.90 13.38 17.10
CA ASN A 532 -4.27 14.54 16.29
C ASN A 532 -4.57 15.76 17.17
N GLY A 533 -4.69 16.94 16.56
CA GLY A 533 -5.26 18.11 17.24
C GLY A 533 -6.66 17.79 17.83
N TYR A 534 -7.58 17.37 16.96
CA TYR A 534 -8.85 16.69 17.27
C TYR A 534 -8.86 15.36 16.53
N ASN A 535 -9.25 14.28 17.19
CA ASN A 535 -9.43 13.01 16.47
C ASN A 535 -10.68 13.08 15.57
N TYR A 536 -11.79 13.55 16.14
CA TYR A 536 -13.05 13.76 15.43
C TYR A 536 -13.58 15.18 15.66
N TYR A 537 -13.63 15.98 14.60
CA TYR A 537 -14.35 17.25 14.56
C TYR A 537 -15.44 17.16 13.50
N ILE A 538 -16.55 16.52 13.84
CA ILE A 538 -17.57 16.10 12.87
C ILE A 538 -18.97 16.64 13.18
N GLN A 539 -19.10 17.67 14.01
CA GLN A 539 -20.36 18.40 14.18
C GLN A 539 -20.50 19.48 13.10
N PRO A 540 -21.65 19.63 12.38
CA PRO A 540 -22.95 19.02 12.65
C PRO A 540 -23.36 17.90 11.68
N LEU A 541 -22.46 16.99 11.29
CA LEU A 541 -22.80 15.91 10.36
C LEU A 541 -24.01 15.11 10.86
N THR A 542 -24.89 14.72 9.95
CA THR A 542 -25.91 13.70 10.24
C THR A 542 -25.26 12.34 10.14
N ILE A 543 -25.31 11.52 11.19
CA ILE A 543 -24.62 10.23 11.21
C ILE A 543 -25.60 9.10 10.92
N THR A 544 -25.37 8.35 9.83
CA THR A 544 -26.20 7.19 9.45
C THR A 544 -25.57 5.85 9.78
N GLY A 545 -24.26 5.83 10.04
CA GLY A 545 -23.53 4.65 10.52
C GLY A 545 -22.44 5.04 11.51
N TRP A 546 -22.39 4.33 12.63
CA TRP A 546 -21.40 4.55 13.69
C TRP A 546 -21.11 3.21 14.39
N SER A 547 -20.03 2.56 13.98
CA SER A 547 -19.67 1.25 14.52
C SER A 547 -18.15 1.10 14.59
N ALA A 548 -17.65 0.57 15.71
CA ALA A 548 -16.22 0.37 15.93
C ALA A 548 -15.39 1.66 15.67
N VAL A 549 -15.83 2.79 16.24
CA VAL A 549 -15.14 4.08 16.11
C VAL A 549 -14.30 4.33 17.37
N TYR A 550 -13.00 4.50 17.18
CA TYR A 550 -12.04 4.62 18.28
C TYR A 550 -11.19 5.88 18.19
N GLY A 551 -10.83 6.41 19.35
CA GLY A 551 -9.91 7.52 19.41
C GLY A 551 -9.29 7.73 20.78
N PHE A 552 -8.07 8.25 20.76
CA PHE A 552 -7.26 8.46 21.96
C PHE A 552 -6.21 9.54 21.73
N SER A 553 -5.76 10.17 22.82
CA SER A 553 -4.62 11.11 22.81
C SER A 553 -4.72 12.30 21.84
N GLY A 554 -5.94 12.71 21.45
CA GLY A 554 -6.12 13.99 20.77
C GLY A 554 -5.79 15.16 21.70
N THR A 555 -5.14 16.21 21.20
CA THR A 555 -4.78 17.39 22.04
C THR A 555 -6.02 18.13 22.55
N SER A 556 -7.13 18.02 21.81
CA SER A 556 -8.43 18.58 22.12
C SER A 556 -9.50 17.49 22.11
N SER A 557 -10.56 17.71 22.89
CA SER A 557 -11.69 16.78 22.95
C SER A 557 -12.52 16.78 21.67
N ASP A 558 -12.98 15.59 21.26
CA ASP A 558 -13.80 15.39 20.07
C ASP A 558 -15.06 16.28 20.05
N LYS A 559 -15.42 16.73 18.85
CA LYS A 559 -16.66 17.45 18.55
C LYS A 559 -17.59 16.56 17.74
N LEU A 560 -18.50 15.89 18.44
CA LEU A 560 -19.42 14.92 17.86
C LEU A 560 -20.86 15.44 17.88
N PRO A 561 -21.71 15.02 16.93
CA PRO A 561 -23.16 15.16 17.04
C PRO A 561 -23.70 14.51 18.32
N SER A 562 -24.82 15.03 18.84
CA SER A 562 -25.46 14.50 20.05
C SER A 562 -25.83 13.02 19.91
N GLY A 563 -25.54 12.23 20.94
CA GLY A 563 -25.87 10.80 20.98
C GLY A 563 -24.77 9.85 20.46
N TYR A 564 -23.65 10.40 19.97
CA TYR A 564 -22.50 9.62 19.52
C TYR A 564 -21.33 9.75 20.50
N SER A 565 -20.53 8.68 20.60
CA SER A 565 -19.33 8.64 21.43
C SER A 565 -18.24 7.84 20.75
N VAL A 566 -16.99 8.25 20.99
CA VAL A 566 -15.79 7.58 20.50
C VAL A 566 -15.27 6.66 21.60
N SER A 567 -14.94 5.42 21.24
CA SER A 567 -14.40 4.46 22.21
C SER A 567 -12.90 4.67 22.39
N THR A 568 -12.44 4.77 23.64
CA THR A 568 -11.00 4.85 23.94
C THR A 568 -10.49 3.45 24.30
N PRO A 569 -9.54 2.87 23.55
CA PRO A 569 -8.93 1.58 23.90
C PRO A 569 -8.14 1.65 25.21
N SER A 570 -7.82 0.49 25.80
CA SER A 570 -6.92 0.43 26.97
C SER A 570 -5.54 0.99 26.62
N THR A 571 -4.80 1.48 27.61
CA THR A 571 -3.45 2.04 27.40
C THR A 571 -2.48 1.04 26.76
N SER A 572 -2.59 -0.25 27.08
CA SER A 572 -1.82 -1.31 26.43
C SER A 572 -2.19 -1.45 24.96
N THR A 573 -3.50 -1.43 24.62
CA THR A 573 -3.97 -1.48 23.24
C THR A 573 -3.55 -0.24 22.45
N GLN A 574 -3.63 0.96 23.03
CA GLN A 574 -3.15 2.19 22.39
C GLN A 574 -1.65 2.10 22.05
N SER A 575 -0.84 1.55 22.95
CA SER A 575 0.60 1.37 22.73
C SER A 575 0.87 0.37 21.59
N SER A 576 0.12 -0.74 21.56
CA SER A 576 0.20 -1.71 20.45
C SER A 576 -0.23 -1.09 19.13
N ILE A 577 -1.33 -0.31 19.10
CA ILE A 577 -1.79 0.39 17.90
C ILE A 577 -0.70 1.31 17.38
N ARG A 578 -0.12 2.18 18.22
CA ARG A 578 0.96 3.08 17.81
C ARG A 578 2.14 2.32 17.23
N SER A 579 2.60 1.26 17.90
CA SER A 579 3.74 0.46 17.43
C SER A 579 3.48 -0.16 16.05
N THR A 580 2.29 -0.71 15.83
CA THR A 580 1.92 -1.32 14.55
C THR A 580 1.75 -0.27 13.46
N VAL A 581 1.14 0.88 13.79
CA VAL A 581 0.96 1.98 12.85
C VAL A 581 2.29 2.57 12.43
N GLU A 582 3.17 2.83 13.40
CA GLU A 582 4.50 3.38 13.13
C GLU A 582 5.33 2.46 12.23
N SER A 583 5.34 1.15 12.53
CA SER A 583 6.04 0.17 11.70
C SER A 583 5.48 0.11 10.26
N THR A 584 4.16 0.18 10.10
CA THR A 584 3.51 0.14 8.79
C THR A 584 3.76 1.43 8.01
N LYS A 585 3.60 2.58 8.66
CA LYS A 585 3.89 3.92 8.13
C LYS A 585 5.31 3.99 7.58
N ASN A 586 6.30 3.61 8.38
CA ASN A 586 7.71 3.66 7.99
C ASN A 586 8.02 2.74 6.81
N ALA A 587 7.34 1.60 6.70
CA ALA A 587 7.48 0.69 5.55
C ALA A 587 6.88 1.25 4.26
N ILE A 588 5.71 1.91 4.34
CA ILE A 588 5.09 2.60 3.21
C ILE A 588 6.02 3.70 2.72
N ILE A 589 6.49 4.57 3.64
CA ILE A 589 7.41 5.68 3.32
C ILE A 589 8.69 5.16 2.67
N ALA A 590 9.35 4.16 3.28
CA ALA A 590 10.60 3.60 2.75
C ALA A 590 10.42 2.97 1.36
N SER A 591 9.28 2.30 1.11
CA SER A 591 8.94 1.78 -0.21
C SER A 591 8.82 2.91 -1.24
N CYS A 592 8.02 3.93 -0.92
CA CYS A 592 7.76 5.05 -1.81
C CYS A 592 9.01 5.89 -2.11
N GLN A 593 9.88 6.12 -1.11
CA GLN A 593 11.16 6.80 -1.30
C GLN A 593 12.13 5.99 -2.17
N ALA A 594 12.03 4.66 -2.15
CA ALA A 594 12.79 3.79 -3.04
C ALA A 594 12.15 3.63 -4.43
N ASN A 595 11.15 4.46 -4.80
CA ASN A 595 10.39 4.38 -6.05
C ASN A 595 9.67 3.04 -6.23
N LYS A 596 9.29 2.40 -5.13
CA LYS A 596 8.50 1.15 -5.11
C LYS A 596 7.11 1.43 -4.57
N ILE A 597 6.10 0.91 -5.25
CA ILE A 597 4.71 1.12 -4.86
C ILE A 597 4.32 -0.01 -3.90
N PRO A 598 3.86 0.31 -2.67
CA PRO A 598 3.63 -0.70 -1.63
C PRO A 598 2.41 -1.60 -1.92
N GLY A 599 1.56 -1.23 -2.88
CA GLY A 599 0.36 -1.96 -3.23
C GLY A 599 -0.68 -1.94 -2.10
N LYS A 600 -1.30 -3.09 -1.85
CA LYS A 600 -2.32 -3.26 -0.82
C LYS A 600 -1.68 -3.43 0.56
N VAL A 601 -1.71 -2.38 1.39
CA VAL A 601 -1.22 -2.42 2.77
C VAL A 601 -2.36 -2.18 3.78
N THR A 602 -2.47 -3.04 4.79
CA THR A 602 -3.37 -2.83 5.92
C THR A 602 -2.56 -2.52 7.17
N PHE A 603 -3.05 -1.59 7.98
CA PHE A 603 -2.42 -1.25 9.26
C PHE A 603 -2.63 -2.33 10.34
N ASN A 604 -3.50 -3.33 10.12
CA ASN A 604 -3.71 -4.49 11.01
C ASN A 604 -3.94 -4.13 12.49
N ILE A 605 -4.75 -3.09 12.72
CA ILE A 605 -5.06 -2.54 14.05
C ILE A 605 -6.52 -2.76 14.49
N PHE A 606 -7.22 -3.68 13.81
CA PHE A 606 -8.62 -4.03 14.07
C PHE A 606 -8.76 -5.47 14.57
#